data_AF-A0A422NBD8-F1
#
_entry.id   AF-A0A422NBD8-F1
#
_cell.length_a   1.000
_cell.length_b   1.000
_cell.length_c   1.000
_cell.angle_alpha   90.00
_cell.angle_beta   90.00
_cell.angle_gamma   90.00
#
_symmetry.space_group_name_H-M   'P 1'
#
loop_
_entity.id
_entity.type
_entity.pdbx_description
1 polymer ?
#
loop_
_entity_poly.entity_id
_entity_poly.type
_entity_poly.pdbx_seq_one_letter_code
_entity_poly.pdbx_strand_id
1 'polypeptide(L)'
;MTCWDGIAQSDAKIVVIGATNRPEFVDEAIRRRLPLKIEVPPPDEKCRRKILKVLLEHDLKDNPNKENIIEFVTAKTARYTGSDLTELCKAAALIPLHEIVEDGVVPPLEICHFEKALQRVQPSL
;
A
#
# COMPACT_ATOMS: atom_id res chain seq x y z
N MET A 1 5.51 -18.67 29.54
CA MET A 1 4.22 -18.63 28.82
C MET A 1 3.06 -18.44 29.82
N THR A 2 3.07 -17.34 30.58
CA THR A 2 2.14 -17.11 31.72
C THR A 2 1.45 -15.74 31.65
N CYS A 3 1.91 -14.86 30.75
CA CYS A 3 1.47 -13.46 30.71
C CYS A 3 0.15 -13.24 29.94
N TRP A 4 -0.26 -14.16 29.05
CA TRP A 4 -1.56 -14.05 28.36
C TRP A 4 -2.73 -14.41 29.28
N ASP A 5 -2.52 -15.31 30.23
CA ASP A 5 -3.53 -15.65 31.24
C ASP A 5 -3.53 -14.63 32.40
N GLY A 6 -2.40 -13.94 32.63
CA GLY A 6 -2.24 -12.86 33.63
C GLY A 6 -2.76 -11.48 33.21
N ILE A 7 -3.18 -11.31 31.95
CA ILE A 7 -3.90 -10.13 31.45
C ILE A 7 -5.22 -9.89 32.24
N ALA A 8 -5.73 -10.92 32.91
CA ALA A 8 -6.93 -10.86 33.73
C ALA A 8 -6.75 -10.23 35.13
N GLN A 9 -5.52 -9.90 35.56
CA GLN A 9 -5.26 -9.32 36.90
C GLN A 9 -5.42 -7.78 36.98
N SER A 10 -5.79 -7.14 35.86
CA SER A 10 -6.13 -5.72 35.81
C SER A 10 -7.54 -5.55 35.24
N ASP A 11 -8.31 -4.55 35.69
CA ASP A 11 -9.64 -4.20 35.14
C ASP A 11 -9.59 -3.75 33.65
N ALA A 12 -8.41 -3.78 33.02
CA ALA A 12 -8.23 -3.38 31.64
C ALA A 12 -8.72 -4.46 30.67
N LYS A 13 -9.56 -4.05 29.71
CA LYS A 13 -9.90 -4.87 28.54
C LYS A 13 -8.74 -4.81 27.54
N ILE A 14 -8.06 -5.93 27.33
CA ILE A 14 -6.90 -6.04 26.43
C ILE A 14 -7.30 -6.80 25.16
N VAL A 15 -6.84 -6.31 24.01
CA VAL A 15 -6.97 -6.98 22.70
C VAL A 15 -5.58 -7.24 22.15
N VAL A 16 -5.32 -8.48 21.73
CA VAL A 16 -4.04 -8.89 21.13
C VAL A 16 -4.24 -9.10 19.63
N ILE A 17 -3.45 -8.41 18.80
CA ILE A 17 -3.45 -8.56 17.34
C ILE A 17 -2.08 -9.08 16.92
N GLY A 18 -2.06 -10.19 16.18
CA GLY A 18 -0.86 -10.73 15.55
C GLY A 18 -0.93 -10.60 14.03
N ALA A 19 0.19 -10.28 13.39
CA ALA A 19 0.34 -10.27 11.94
C ALA A 19 1.53 -11.17 11.54
N THR A 20 1.33 -12.07 10.58
CA THR A 20 2.38 -12.96 10.06
C THR A 20 2.10 -13.31 8.60
N ASN A 21 3.16 -13.41 7.80
CA ASN A 21 3.11 -13.94 6.43
C ASN A 21 3.34 -15.46 6.39
N ARG A 22 3.56 -16.08 7.56
CA ARG A 22 4.00 -17.47 7.74
C ARG A 22 3.25 -18.13 8.91
N PRO A 23 1.92 -18.28 8.83
CA PRO A 23 1.11 -18.82 9.93
C PRO A 23 1.45 -20.27 10.31
N GLU A 24 2.02 -21.04 9.40
CA GLU A 24 2.50 -22.41 9.59
C GLU A 24 3.70 -22.53 10.52
N PHE A 25 4.51 -21.47 10.64
CA PHE A 25 5.66 -21.43 11.55
C PHE A 25 5.29 -20.95 12.96
N VAL A 26 4.05 -20.54 13.18
CA VAL A 26 3.57 -20.12 14.51
C VAL A 26 3.20 -21.35 15.32
N ASP A 27 3.75 -21.44 16.53
CA ASP A 27 3.48 -22.53 17.47
C ASP A 27 1.98 -22.74 17.72
N GLU A 28 1.59 -24.00 17.86
CA GLU A 28 0.19 -24.38 18.01
C GLU A 28 -0.46 -23.77 19.27
N ALA A 29 0.29 -23.65 20.37
CA ALA A 29 -0.22 -23.10 21.63
C ALA A 29 -0.52 -21.60 21.54
N ILE A 30 0.18 -20.87 20.65
CA ILE A 30 -0.13 -19.46 20.33
C ILE A 30 -1.31 -19.40 19.36
N ARG A 31 -1.32 -20.24 18.32
CA ARG A 31 -2.42 -20.31 17.34
C ARG A 31 -3.77 -20.66 17.95
N ARG A 32 -3.80 -21.42 19.05
CA ARG A 32 -5.03 -21.74 19.81
C ARG A 32 -5.56 -20.54 20.59
N ARG A 33 -4.68 -19.63 21.05
CA ARG A 33 -5.06 -18.41 21.78
C ARG A 33 -5.46 -17.24 20.86
N LEU A 34 -5.24 -17.36 19.56
CA LEU A 34 -5.71 -16.42 18.53
C LEU A 34 -6.83 -17.09 17.71
N PRO A 35 -8.07 -17.15 18.23
CA PRO A 35 -9.16 -17.87 17.58
C PRO A 35 -9.62 -17.19 16.28
N LEU A 36 -9.62 -15.85 16.24
CA LEU A 36 -9.94 -15.09 15.04
C LEU A 36 -8.71 -15.05 14.12
N LYS A 37 -8.85 -15.68 12.94
CA LYS A 37 -7.82 -15.73 11.90
C LYS A 37 -8.41 -15.14 10.64
N ILE A 38 -7.84 -14.03 10.19
CA ILE A 38 -8.28 -13.32 8.99
C ILE A 38 -7.12 -13.40 7.99
N GLU A 39 -7.38 -14.00 6.85
CA GLU A 39 -6.46 -13.96 5.73
C GLU A 39 -6.61 -12.63 5.00
N VAL A 40 -5.48 -11.96 4.76
CA VAL A 40 -5.44 -10.70 4.03
C VAL A 40 -4.87 -10.98 2.64
N PRO A 41 -5.72 -11.09 1.60
CA PRO A 41 -5.24 -11.35 0.25
C PRO A 41 -4.57 -10.10 -0.34
N PRO A 42 -3.77 -10.26 -1.41
CA PRO A 42 -3.32 -9.15 -2.23
C PRO A 42 -4.50 -8.31 -2.75
N PRO A 43 -4.33 -6.99 -2.95
CA PRO A 43 -5.44 -6.12 -3.31
C PRO A 43 -5.96 -6.45 -4.72
N ASP A 44 -7.29 -6.62 -4.81
CA ASP A 44 -7.98 -6.68 -6.10
C ASP A 44 -7.95 -5.31 -6.81
N GLU A 45 -8.45 -5.26 -8.05
CA GLU A 45 -8.44 -4.03 -8.84
C GLU A 45 -9.17 -2.86 -8.16
N LYS A 46 -10.31 -3.13 -7.53
CA LYS A 46 -11.11 -2.11 -6.84
C LYS A 46 -10.37 -1.57 -5.61
N CYS A 47 -9.70 -2.44 -4.86
CA CYS A 47 -8.85 -2.08 -3.73
C CYS A 47 -7.63 -1.29 -4.20
N ARG A 48 -6.95 -1.70 -5.28
CA ARG A 48 -5.82 -0.94 -5.85
C ARG A 48 -6.24 0.47 -6.26
N ARG A 49 -7.41 0.62 -6.92
CA ARG A 49 -7.97 1.95 -7.24
C ARG A 49 -8.20 2.81 -6.00
N LYS A 50 -8.72 2.23 -4.92
CA LYS A 50 -8.92 2.95 -3.64
C LYS A 50 -7.59 3.35 -3.01
N ILE A 51 -6.61 2.45 -2.99
CA ILE A 51 -5.26 2.74 -2.49
C ILE A 51 -4.64 3.89 -3.28
N LEU A 52 -4.70 3.84 -4.62
CA LEU A 52 -4.18 4.90 -5.50
C LEU A 52 -4.88 6.24 -5.27
N LYS A 53 -6.20 6.25 -5.04
CA LYS A 53 -6.94 7.48 -4.70
C LYS A 53 -6.42 8.15 -3.44
N VAL A 54 -6.03 7.37 -2.43
CA VAL A 54 -5.45 7.88 -1.18
C VAL A 54 -4.00 8.31 -1.39
N LEU A 55 -3.18 7.45 -2.01
CA LEU A 55 -1.75 7.72 -2.21
C LEU A 55 -1.51 8.98 -3.07
N LEU A 56 -2.34 9.20 -4.09
CA LEU A 56 -2.20 10.31 -5.04
C LEU A 56 -3.13 11.49 -4.73
N GLU A 57 -3.79 11.50 -3.56
CA GLU A 57 -4.77 12.53 -3.22
C GLU A 57 -4.16 13.94 -3.27
N HIS A 58 -2.97 14.08 -2.68
CA HIS A 58 -2.22 15.34 -2.63
C HIS A 58 -1.58 15.67 -3.98
N ASP A 59 -0.87 14.72 -4.59
CA ASP A 59 -0.11 14.94 -5.83
C ASP A 59 -1.02 15.25 -7.04
N LEU A 60 -2.27 14.80 -7.00
CA LEU A 60 -3.26 15.02 -8.07
C LEU A 60 -4.39 15.97 -7.67
N LYS A 61 -4.29 16.70 -6.54
CA LYS A 61 -5.38 17.50 -5.98
C LYS A 61 -6.05 18.42 -7.02
N ASP A 62 -5.24 19.14 -7.79
CA ASP A 62 -5.68 20.11 -8.80
C ASP A 62 -5.43 19.62 -10.24
N ASN A 63 -5.15 18.33 -10.41
CA ASN A 63 -4.82 17.76 -11.72
C ASN A 63 -6.11 17.39 -12.49
N PRO A 64 -6.38 17.97 -13.67
CA PRO A 64 -7.60 17.68 -14.44
C PRO A 64 -7.65 16.23 -14.94
N ASN A 65 -6.49 15.57 -15.06
CA ASN A 65 -6.37 14.18 -15.53
C ASN A 65 -6.36 13.16 -14.38
N LYS A 66 -6.67 13.57 -13.14
CA LYS A 66 -6.60 12.71 -11.94
C LYS A 66 -7.26 11.34 -12.12
N GLU A 67 -8.50 11.30 -12.60
CA GLU A 67 -9.24 10.03 -12.74
C GLU A 67 -8.67 9.15 -13.85
N ASN A 68 -8.25 9.74 -14.98
CA ASN A 68 -7.60 9.01 -16.08
C ASN A 68 -6.27 8.39 -15.65
N ILE A 69 -5.47 9.12 -14.86
CA ILE A 69 -4.22 8.61 -14.29
C ILE A 69 -4.50 7.43 -13.36
N ILE A 70 -5.47 7.58 -12.46
CA ILE A 70 -5.82 6.52 -11.49
C ILE A 70 -6.33 5.27 -12.22
N GLU A 71 -7.17 5.43 -13.24
CA GLU A 71 -7.67 4.32 -14.06
C GLU A 71 -6.53 3.61 -14.81
N PHE A 72 -5.64 4.38 -15.45
CA PHE A 72 -4.47 3.85 -16.14
C PHE A 72 -3.58 3.03 -15.20
N VAL A 73 -3.21 3.59 -14.04
CA VAL A 73 -2.32 2.92 -13.09
C VAL A 73 -3.01 1.67 -12.51
N THR A 74 -4.31 1.74 -12.22
CA THR A 74 -5.09 0.59 -11.73
C THR A 74 -5.05 -0.58 -12.71
N ALA A 75 -5.21 -0.31 -14.01
CA ALA A 75 -5.20 -1.32 -15.06
C ALA A 75 -3.81 -1.94 -15.30
N LYS A 76 -2.73 -1.17 -15.06
CA LYS A 76 -1.35 -1.62 -15.29
C LYS A 76 -0.68 -2.30 -14.09
N THR A 77 -1.29 -2.25 -12.91
CA THR A 77 -0.69 -2.73 -11.66
C THR A 77 -1.28 -4.05 -11.16
N ALA A 78 -1.63 -4.95 -12.08
CA ALA A 78 -2.06 -6.29 -11.69
C ALA A 78 -0.97 -6.99 -10.84
N ARG A 79 -1.40 -7.65 -9.75
CA ARG A 79 -0.54 -8.31 -8.74
C ARG A 79 0.31 -7.39 -7.84
N TYR A 80 0.22 -6.08 -7.98
CA TYR A 80 0.93 -5.16 -7.08
C TYR A 80 0.36 -5.23 -5.67
N THR A 81 1.24 -5.24 -4.68
CA THR A 81 0.89 -5.04 -3.27
C THR A 81 0.68 -3.55 -2.97
N GLY A 82 0.17 -3.24 -1.78
CA GLY A 82 0.13 -1.85 -1.31
C GLY A 82 1.52 -1.20 -1.22
N SER A 83 2.57 -2.00 -0.93
CA SER A 83 3.95 -1.51 -0.93
C SER A 83 4.42 -1.17 -2.33
N ASP A 84 4.20 -2.08 -3.30
CA ASP A 84 4.60 -1.85 -4.69
C ASP A 84 3.90 -0.62 -5.29
N LEU A 85 2.61 -0.43 -5.00
CA LEU A 85 1.87 0.78 -5.42
C LEU A 85 2.45 2.06 -4.80
N THR A 86 2.84 2.00 -3.52
CA THR A 86 3.45 3.14 -2.83
C THR A 86 4.80 3.49 -3.46
N GLU A 87 5.62 2.49 -3.75
CA GLU A 87 6.92 2.67 -4.41
C GLU A 87 6.76 3.18 -5.84
N LEU A 88 5.78 2.67 -6.59
CA LEU A 88 5.44 3.14 -7.93
C LEU A 88 5.04 4.63 -7.92
N CYS A 89 4.15 5.03 -7.02
CA CYS A 89 3.72 6.43 -6.90
C CYS A 89 4.89 7.34 -6.54
N LYS A 90 5.75 6.93 -5.60
CA LYS A 90 6.97 7.68 -5.24
C LYS A 90 7.92 7.80 -6.43
N ALA A 91 8.16 6.72 -7.15
CA ALA A 91 9.03 6.71 -8.32
C ALA A 91 8.48 7.63 -9.43
N ALA A 92 7.16 7.63 -9.66
CA ALA A 92 6.51 8.51 -10.62
C ALA A 92 6.61 9.99 -10.22
N ALA A 93 6.39 10.32 -8.94
CA ALA A 93 6.45 11.69 -8.42
C ALA A 93 7.85 12.32 -8.49
N LEU A 94 8.91 11.51 -8.49
CA LEU A 94 10.29 12.00 -8.64
C LEU A 94 10.66 12.37 -10.09
N ILE A 95 9.92 11.89 -11.09
CA ILE A 95 10.27 12.13 -12.50
C ILE A 95 10.08 13.59 -12.91
N PRO A 96 8.93 14.25 -12.63
CA PRO A 96 8.75 15.67 -12.92
C PRO A 96 9.82 16.57 -12.29
N LEU A 97 10.39 16.17 -11.14
CA LEU A 97 11.45 16.94 -10.47
C LEU A 97 12.72 17.06 -11.32
N HIS A 98 13.00 16.07 -12.18
CA HIS A 98 14.12 16.13 -13.12
C HIS A 98 13.80 16.98 -14.37
N GLU A 99 12.54 17.33 -14.58
CA GLU A 99 12.03 18.11 -15.71
C GLU A 99 11.83 19.60 -15.32
N ILE A 100 12.21 19.98 -14.10
CA ILE A 100 12.16 21.38 -13.64
C ILE A 100 13.09 22.22 -14.53
N VAL A 101 12.49 23.20 -15.21
CA VAL A 101 13.20 24.26 -15.93
C VAL A 101 13.20 25.53 -15.05
N GLU A 102 14.13 26.45 -15.35
CA GLU A 102 14.64 27.63 -14.60
C GLU A 102 13.73 28.33 -13.56
N ASP A 103 12.41 28.25 -13.66
CA ASP A 103 11.43 28.87 -12.76
C ASP A 103 11.14 28.07 -11.47
N GLY A 104 11.72 26.88 -11.31
CA GLY A 104 11.59 26.07 -10.07
C GLY A 104 10.19 25.48 -9.84
N VAL A 105 9.30 25.58 -10.83
CA VAL A 105 7.95 25.01 -10.78
C VAL A 105 8.00 23.55 -11.21
N VAL A 106 7.46 22.66 -10.38
CA VAL A 106 7.36 21.24 -10.70
C VAL A 106 6.22 21.02 -11.70
N PRO A 107 6.47 20.39 -12.87
CA PRO A 107 5.41 20.03 -13.79
C PRO A 107 4.36 19.11 -13.15
N PRO A 108 3.08 19.18 -13.58
CA PRO A 108 2.05 18.30 -13.04
C PRO A 108 2.36 16.83 -13.34
N LEU A 109 1.90 15.95 -12.45
CA LEU A 109 2.09 14.51 -12.63
C LEU A 109 1.19 13.97 -13.76
N GLU A 110 1.79 13.44 -14.82
CA GLU A 110 1.10 12.84 -15.96
C GLU A 110 1.30 11.32 -16.09
N ILE A 111 0.53 10.70 -17.00
CA ILE A 111 0.58 9.25 -17.31
C ILE A 111 1.99 8.82 -17.73
N CYS A 112 2.70 9.64 -18.51
CA CYS A 112 4.04 9.34 -19.00
C CYS A 112 5.05 9.11 -17.85
N HIS A 113 4.86 9.77 -16.69
CA HIS A 113 5.68 9.54 -15.50
C HIS A 113 5.42 8.16 -14.90
N PHE A 114 4.16 7.72 -14.87
CA PHE A 114 3.82 6.37 -14.43
C PHE A 114 4.32 5.30 -15.39
N GLU A 115 4.29 5.54 -16.71
CA GLU A 115 4.87 4.62 -17.69
C GLU A 115 6.37 4.41 -17.47
N LYS A 116 7.12 5.49 -17.26
CA LYS A 116 8.54 5.44 -16.90
C LYS A 116 8.76 4.73 -15.56
N ALA A 117 7.91 4.97 -14.56
CA ALA A 117 8.03 4.34 -13.24
C ALA A 117 7.72 2.83 -13.27
N LEU A 118 6.75 2.40 -14.07
CA LEU A 118 6.39 0.99 -14.26
C LEU A 118 7.53 0.14 -14.86
N GLN A 119 8.46 0.76 -15.59
CA GLN A 119 9.66 0.06 -16.07
C GLN A 119 10.62 -0.32 -14.94
N ARG A 120 10.58 0.40 -13.82
CA ARG A 120 11.51 0.25 -12.69
C ARG A 120 10.91 -0.55 -11.54
N VAL A 121 9.64 -0.33 -11.22
CA VAL A 121 8.96 -0.97 -10.09
C VAL A 121 8.18 -2.18 -10.59
N GLN A 122 8.64 -3.39 -10.28
CA GLN A 122 7.98 -4.66 -10.61
C GLN A 122 7.13 -5.16 -9.43
N PRO A 123 6.10 -5.99 -9.66
CA PRO A 123 5.31 -6.57 -8.57
C PRO A 123 6.15 -7.51 -7.71
N SER A 124 5.97 -7.43 -6.39
CA SER A 124 6.71 -8.27 -5.43
C SER A 124 6.12 -9.66 -5.20
N LEU A 125 4.87 -9.91 -5.65
CA LEU A 125 4.12 -11.16 -5.48
C LEU A 125 4.03 -12.01 -6.75
#